data_AF-A0AAV0QG28-F1
#
_entry.id   AF-A0AAV0QG28-F1
#
_cell.length_a   1.000
_cell.length_b   1.000
_cell.length_c   1.000
_cell.angle_alpha   90.00
_cell.angle_beta   90.00
_cell.angle_gamma   90.00
#
_symmetry.space_group_name_H-M   'P 1'
#
loop_
_entity.id
_entity.type
_entity.pdbx_description
1 polymer ?
#
loop_
_entity_poly.entity_id
_entity_poly.type
_entity_poly.pdbx_seq_one_letter_code
_entity_poly.pdbx_strand_id
1 'polypeptide(L)'
;MNNNTHTPHRGQLEWSGGAYKYIALGLSVLDIGGGRAAAELVDQKAMAAAEFKHLVIIKFKEGVVVDDIIKGMEKLVSQIPLIKSLEWGQDSEGHEMLTQGFTHAFTLTFSSKEDYGAYEAHPDHLEYAAVFSASIEKCVVLNFPTIPLKQPAPAT
;
A
#
# COMPACT_ATOMS: atom_id res chain seq x y z
N MET A 1 -37.90 -35.95 1.34
CA MET A 1 -36.57 -36.34 1.88
C MET A 1 -35.51 -35.51 1.15
N ASN A 2 -34.71 -34.76 1.91
CA ASN A 2 -33.55 -33.99 1.44
C ASN A 2 -32.44 -34.93 0.94
N ASN A 3 -31.70 -34.50 -0.08
CA ASN A 3 -30.25 -34.32 0.08
C ASN A 3 -29.64 -33.49 -1.06
N ASN A 4 -29.31 -32.26 -0.69
CA ASN A 4 -28.40 -31.36 -1.39
C ASN A 4 -26.98 -31.79 -1.02
N THR A 5 -26.12 -32.13 -1.99
CA THR A 5 -24.68 -32.30 -1.72
C THR A 5 -23.90 -31.23 -2.47
N HIS A 6 -23.40 -30.31 -1.67
CA HIS A 6 -22.61 -29.15 -2.02
C HIS A 6 -21.15 -29.59 -2.19
N THR A 7 -20.60 -29.45 -3.39
CA THR A 7 -19.16 -29.56 -3.64
C THR A 7 -18.42 -28.37 -3.02
N PRO A 8 -17.33 -28.55 -2.26
CA PRO A 8 -16.58 -27.42 -1.72
C PRO A 8 -15.64 -26.83 -2.79
N HIS A 9 -15.73 -25.51 -2.98
CA HIS A 9 -14.74 -24.72 -3.69
C HIS A 9 -13.42 -24.72 -2.92
N ARG A 10 -12.38 -25.35 -3.46
CA ARG A 10 -10.99 -25.11 -3.08
C ARG A 10 -10.36 -24.18 -4.11
N GLY A 11 -10.58 -22.88 -3.93
CA GLY A 11 -9.80 -21.84 -4.61
C GLY A 11 -8.53 -21.58 -3.81
N GLN A 12 -7.47 -22.30 -4.18
CA GLN A 12 -6.13 -22.15 -3.63
C GLN A 12 -5.52 -20.85 -4.17
N LEU A 13 -5.51 -19.79 -3.36
CA LEU A 13 -4.70 -18.59 -3.65
C LEU A 13 -3.27 -18.86 -3.18
N GLU A 14 -2.47 -19.44 -4.08
CA GLU A 14 -1.02 -19.51 -3.90
C GLU A 14 -0.43 -18.11 -4.07
N TRP A 15 -0.01 -17.51 -2.96
CA TRP A 15 0.89 -16.36 -2.97
C TRP A 15 2.28 -16.85 -3.38
N SER A 16 2.55 -16.88 -4.69
CA SER A 16 3.92 -16.99 -5.18
C SER A 16 4.55 -15.60 -5.15
N GLY A 17 5.46 -15.40 -4.21
CA GLY A 17 6.37 -14.27 -4.25
C GLY A 17 7.15 -14.25 -5.57
N GLY A 18 7.26 -13.08 -6.16
CA GLY A 18 8.20 -12.78 -7.24
C GLY A 18 7.61 -12.78 -8.65
N ALA A 19 7.05 -11.64 -9.08
CA ALA A 19 6.94 -11.30 -10.50
C ALA A 19 6.70 -9.80 -10.76
N TYR A 20 7.64 -8.94 -10.37
CA TYR A 20 7.82 -7.65 -11.07
C TYR A 20 9.10 -7.75 -11.90
N LYS A 21 8.96 -8.37 -13.07
CA LYS A 21 10.02 -8.52 -14.06
C LYS A 21 9.89 -7.37 -15.06
N TYR A 22 10.91 -6.52 -15.10
CA TYR A 22 11.09 -5.42 -16.03
C TYR A 22 10.71 -5.76 -17.47
N ILE A 23 9.91 -4.91 -18.09
CA ILE A 23 9.84 -4.78 -19.55
C ILE A 23 10.22 -3.33 -19.88
N ALA A 24 11.52 -3.11 -20.04
CA ALA A 24 12.04 -1.96 -20.75
C ALA A 24 11.97 -2.29 -22.25
N LEU A 25 11.18 -1.55 -23.01
CA LEU A 25 11.23 -1.58 -24.47
C LEU A 25 10.91 -0.19 -25.02
N GLY A 26 11.94 0.44 -25.58
CA GLY A 26 11.84 1.30 -26.76
C GLY A 26 11.52 2.77 -26.53
N LEU A 27 12.57 3.59 -26.42
CA LEU A 27 12.53 4.95 -26.97
C LEU A 27 12.38 4.86 -28.49
N SER A 28 11.39 5.55 -29.06
CA SER A 28 11.52 6.17 -30.38
C SER A 28 10.84 7.53 -30.35
N VAL A 29 11.65 8.57 -30.44
CA VAL A 29 11.25 9.97 -30.50
C VAL A 29 10.88 10.31 -31.93
N LEU A 30 9.68 10.81 -32.18
CA LEU A 30 9.45 11.89 -33.15
C LEU A 30 8.01 12.40 -32.99
N ASP A 31 7.83 13.60 -32.44
CA ASP A 31 6.85 14.53 -33.01
C ASP A 31 7.14 15.98 -32.64
N ILE A 32 7.04 16.81 -33.67
CA ILE A 32 7.45 18.20 -33.78
C ILE A 32 6.29 19.07 -33.24
N GLY A 33 6.53 19.88 -32.20
CA GLY A 33 5.54 20.86 -31.72
C GLY A 33 5.81 21.36 -30.29
N GLY A 34 6.54 22.47 -30.17
CA GLY A 34 7.04 23.06 -28.91
C GLY A 34 6.00 23.66 -27.95
N GLY A 35 4.87 22.99 -27.69
CA GLY A 35 3.84 23.44 -26.74
C GLY A 35 3.48 22.45 -25.62
N ARG A 36 3.80 21.16 -25.76
CA ARG A 36 3.43 20.11 -24.77
C ARG A 36 4.51 19.77 -23.75
N ALA A 37 5.78 19.90 -24.13
CA ALA A 37 6.90 19.48 -23.29
C ALA A 37 7.00 20.23 -21.95
N ALA A 38 6.61 21.52 -21.90
CA ALA A 38 6.68 22.31 -20.67
C ALA A 38 5.64 21.88 -19.61
N ALA A 39 4.43 21.48 -20.02
CA ALA A 39 3.41 20.99 -19.10
C ALA A 39 3.76 19.58 -18.56
N GLU A 40 4.28 18.69 -19.42
CA GLU A 40 4.78 17.35 -19.03
C GLU A 40 6.00 17.43 -18.09
N LEU A 41 6.92 18.37 -18.31
CA LEU A 41 8.10 18.55 -17.45
C LEU A 41 7.77 19.11 -16.06
N VAL A 42 6.75 19.98 -15.95
CA VAL A 42 6.27 20.49 -14.66
C VAL A 42 5.57 19.38 -13.88
N ASP A 43 4.80 18.52 -14.56
CA ASP A 43 4.13 17.36 -13.97
C ASP A 43 5.15 16.32 -13.48
N GLN A 44 6.20 16.06 -14.26
CA GLN A 44 7.27 15.13 -13.89
C GLN A 44 8.12 15.62 -12.71
N LYS A 45 8.38 16.94 -12.63
CA LYS A 45 9.13 17.54 -11.50
C LYS A 45 8.29 17.60 -10.23
N ALA A 46 6.98 17.84 -10.34
CA ALA A 46 6.05 17.79 -9.22
C ALA A 46 5.89 16.35 -8.70
N MET A 47 5.83 15.37 -9.59
CA MET A 47 5.80 13.94 -9.25
C MET A 47 7.11 13.45 -8.63
N ALA A 48 8.26 13.98 -9.05
CA ALA A 48 9.57 13.67 -8.44
C ALA A 48 9.75 14.29 -7.04
N ALA A 49 8.96 15.29 -6.68
CA ALA A 49 8.94 15.90 -5.34
C ALA A 49 7.72 15.47 -4.50
N ALA A 50 6.86 14.61 -5.06
CA ALA A 50 5.66 14.13 -4.38
C ALA A 50 6.03 13.06 -3.35
N GLU A 51 5.44 13.17 -2.16
CA GLU A 51 5.49 12.08 -1.20
C GLU A 51 4.85 10.83 -1.80
N PHE A 52 5.30 9.67 -1.36
CA PHE A 52 4.75 8.39 -1.79
C PHE A 52 3.97 7.77 -0.64
N LYS A 53 2.72 7.36 -0.91
CA LYS A 53 1.86 6.70 0.07
C LYS A 53 1.69 5.23 -0.22
N HIS A 54 1.76 4.44 0.84
CA HIS A 54 1.41 3.03 0.89
C HIS A 54 0.21 2.86 1.81
N LEU A 55 -0.97 2.70 1.22
CA LEU A 55 -2.25 2.51 1.90
C LEU A 55 -2.60 1.03 1.90
N VAL A 56 -2.81 0.46 3.08
CA VAL A 56 -3.19 -0.93 3.29
C VAL A 56 -4.52 -0.97 4.04
N ILE A 57 -5.55 -1.48 3.39
CA ILE A 57 -6.89 -1.63 3.96
C ILE A 57 -7.14 -3.13 4.14
N ILE A 58 -7.43 -3.55 5.36
CA ILE A 58 -7.47 -4.98 5.70
C ILE A 58 -8.66 -5.37 6.56
N LYS A 59 -8.91 -6.68 6.56
CA LYS A 59 -9.69 -7.39 7.58
C LYS A 59 -8.77 -8.43 8.20
N PHE A 60 -8.62 -8.44 9.52
CA PHE A 60 -7.90 -9.50 10.23
C PHE A 60 -8.71 -10.79 10.30
N LYS A 61 -8.01 -11.93 10.41
CA LYS A 61 -8.64 -13.21 10.77
C LYS A 61 -9.21 -13.16 12.18
N GLU A 62 -10.19 -14.01 12.45
CA GLU A 62 -10.74 -14.17 13.80
C GLU A 62 -9.65 -14.65 14.78
N GLY A 63 -9.67 -14.10 16.00
CA GLY A 63 -8.70 -14.46 17.06
C GLY A 63 -7.35 -13.75 16.99
N VAL A 64 -7.13 -12.87 16.00
CA VAL A 64 -5.93 -12.02 15.95
C VAL A 64 -5.97 -10.97 17.07
N VAL A 65 -4.87 -10.89 17.83
CA VAL A 65 -4.66 -9.84 18.83
C VAL A 65 -4.07 -8.61 18.13
N VAL A 66 -4.93 -7.65 17.78
CA VAL A 66 -4.53 -6.46 17.00
C VAL A 66 -3.42 -5.68 17.70
N ASP A 67 -3.45 -5.55 19.03
CA ASP A 67 -2.41 -4.84 19.78
C ASP A 67 -1.00 -5.40 19.55
N ASP A 68 -0.86 -6.71 19.34
CA ASP A 68 0.46 -7.30 19.08
C ASP A 68 0.94 -6.99 17.65
N ILE A 69 0.01 -6.85 16.71
CA ILE A 69 0.30 -6.34 15.36
C ILE A 69 0.72 -4.86 15.42
N ILE A 70 0.08 -4.04 16.26
CA ILE A 70 0.45 -2.64 16.39
C ILE A 70 1.84 -2.49 17.00
N LYS A 71 2.17 -3.23 18.07
CA LYS A 71 3.53 -3.26 18.64
C LYS A 71 4.59 -3.68 17.62
N GLY A 72 4.26 -4.66 16.77
CA GLY A 72 5.13 -5.08 15.68
C GLY A 72 5.39 -3.97 14.65
N MET A 73 4.36 -3.20 14.30
CA MET A 73 4.50 -2.03 13.43
C MET A 73 5.28 -0.89 14.07
N GLU A 74 5.03 -0.58 15.35
CA GLU A 74 5.80 0.42 16.10
C GLU A 74 7.28 0.09 16.09
N LYS A 75 7.62 -1.19 16.31
CA LYS A 75 9.00 -1.68 16.21
C LYS A 75 9.55 -1.46 14.80
N LEU A 76 8.82 -1.86 13.76
CA LEU A 76 9.25 -1.69 12.36
C LEU A 76 9.55 -0.21 12.04
N VAL A 77 8.65 0.71 12.43
CA VAL A 77 8.81 2.15 12.23
C VAL A 77 10.02 2.70 12.97
N SER A 78 10.30 2.21 14.18
CA SER A 78 11.49 2.62 14.93
C SER A 78 12.82 2.15 14.30
N GLN A 79 12.77 1.07 13.50
CA GLN A 79 13.97 0.47 12.89
C GLN A 79 14.25 0.99 11.49
N ILE A 80 13.23 1.39 10.73
CA ILE A 80 13.39 1.80 9.33
C ILE A 80 13.20 3.32 9.18
N PRO A 81 14.30 4.10 9.07
CA PRO A 81 14.23 5.56 9.00
C PRO A 81 13.63 6.10 7.70
N LEU A 82 13.43 5.24 6.68
CA LEU A 82 12.79 5.60 5.41
C LEU A 82 11.29 5.89 5.58
N ILE A 83 10.66 5.36 6.62
CA ILE A 83 9.25 5.60 6.92
C ILE A 83 9.14 7.00 7.53
N LYS A 84 8.56 7.95 6.79
CA LYS A 84 8.37 9.32 7.25
C LYS A 84 7.25 9.42 8.29
N SER A 85 6.16 8.70 8.05
CA SER A 85 5.07 8.54 9.01
C SER A 85 4.36 7.21 8.78
N LEU A 86 3.81 6.65 9.87
CA LEU A 86 2.87 5.56 9.84
C LEU A 86 1.66 5.94 10.67
N GLU A 87 0.48 5.86 10.06
CA GLU A 87 -0.81 6.12 10.69
C GLU A 87 -1.66 4.88 10.54
N TRP A 88 -2.47 4.56 11.55
CA TRP A 88 -3.43 3.45 11.46
C TRP A 88 -4.72 3.78 12.20
N GLY A 89 -5.77 3.05 11.85
CA GLY A 89 -7.04 3.13 12.57
C GLY A 89 -7.94 1.94 12.26
N GLN A 90 -8.83 1.66 13.19
CA GLN A 90 -9.99 0.81 12.96
C GLN A 90 -11.16 1.69 12.52
N ASP A 91 -11.92 1.22 11.52
CA ASP A 91 -13.16 1.88 11.10
C ASP A 91 -14.22 1.79 12.22
N SER A 92 -14.75 2.95 12.62
CA SER A 92 -15.84 3.09 13.60
C SER A 92 -17.14 3.63 13.00
N GLU A 93 -17.07 4.26 11.83
CA GLU A 93 -18.17 5.02 11.23
C GLU A 93 -18.72 4.38 9.95
N GLY A 94 -17.99 3.44 9.35
CA GLY A 94 -18.37 2.86 8.07
C GLY A 94 -19.66 2.05 8.13
N HIS A 95 -20.48 2.22 7.10
CA HIS A 95 -21.64 1.37 6.87
C HIS A 95 -21.20 0.05 6.24
N GLU A 96 -21.70 -1.09 6.74
CA GLU A 96 -21.32 -2.43 6.28
C GLU A 96 -21.39 -2.63 4.75
N MET A 97 -22.37 -1.99 4.10
CA MET A 97 -22.54 -2.03 2.64
C MET A 97 -21.40 -1.35 1.86
N LEU A 98 -20.73 -0.37 2.46
CA LEU A 98 -19.67 0.43 1.83
C LEU A 98 -18.27 -0.06 2.20
N THR A 99 -18.09 -0.54 3.43
CA THR A 99 -16.79 -1.03 3.92
C THR A 99 -16.40 -2.35 3.27
N GLN A 100 -17.35 -3.06 2.67
CA GLN A 100 -17.15 -4.38 2.03
C GLN A 100 -16.46 -5.37 2.98
N GLY A 101 -16.68 -5.21 4.29
CA GLY A 101 -16.08 -6.04 5.35
C GLY A 101 -14.61 -5.75 5.67
N PHE A 102 -14.00 -4.70 5.12
CA PHE A 102 -12.73 -4.19 5.63
C PHE A 102 -12.95 -3.44 6.94
N THR A 103 -11.98 -3.52 7.86
CA THR A 103 -12.14 -3.02 9.23
C THR A 103 -11.01 -2.12 9.69
N HIS A 104 -9.83 -2.20 9.07
CA HIS A 104 -8.66 -1.41 9.46
C HIS A 104 -7.99 -0.79 8.25
N ALA A 105 -7.36 0.37 8.46
CA ALA A 105 -6.53 1.04 7.48
C ALA A 105 -5.18 1.41 8.09
N PHE A 106 -4.13 1.25 7.31
CA PHE A 106 -2.76 1.64 7.61
C PHE A 106 -2.26 2.51 6.46
N THR A 107 -1.63 3.64 6.77
CA THR A 107 -1.03 4.55 5.80
C THR A 107 0.40 4.81 6.18
N LEU A 108 1.33 4.41 5.31
CA LEU A 108 2.74 4.77 5.42
C LEU A 108 3.05 5.85 4.41
N THR A 109 3.84 6.83 4.82
CA THR A 109 4.31 7.92 3.97
C THR A 109 5.83 7.83 3.82
N PHE A 110 6.30 8.00 2.60
CA PHE A 110 7.72 8.02 2.23
C PHE A 110 8.03 9.33 1.50
N SER A 111 9.28 9.77 1.54
CA SER A 111 9.70 11.00 0.86
C SER A 111 9.74 10.83 -0.66
N SER A 112 9.88 9.59 -1.15
CA SER A 112 9.99 9.27 -2.57
C SER A 112 9.54 7.83 -2.86
N LYS A 113 9.39 7.51 -4.15
CA LYS A 113 9.11 6.13 -4.60
C LYS A 113 10.32 5.23 -4.37
N GLU A 114 11.52 5.77 -4.48
CA GLU A 114 12.78 5.07 -4.25
C GLU A 114 12.91 4.63 -2.79
N ASP A 115 12.53 5.49 -1.84
CA ASP A 115 12.51 5.16 -0.41
C ASP A 115 11.49 4.07 -0.11
N TYR A 116 10.32 4.11 -0.75
CA TYR A 116 9.34 3.02 -0.65
C TYR A 116 9.92 1.69 -1.18
N GLY A 117 10.59 1.71 -2.34
CA GLY A 117 11.22 0.50 -2.90
C GLY A 117 12.33 -0.05 -2.01
N ALA A 118 13.12 0.83 -1.37
CA ALA A 118 14.14 0.43 -0.42
C ALA A 118 13.53 -0.13 0.89
N TYR A 119 12.42 0.44 1.37
CA TYR A 119 11.63 -0.10 2.48
C TYR A 119 11.06 -1.49 2.14
N GLU A 120 10.48 -1.65 0.95
CA GLU A 120 9.87 -2.91 0.51
C GLU A 120 10.90 -4.06 0.49
N ALA A 121 12.13 -3.76 0.07
CA ALA A 121 13.24 -4.72 0.05
C ALA A 121 13.97 -4.88 1.41
N HIS A 122 13.61 -4.10 2.43
CA HIS A 122 14.32 -4.09 3.71
C HIS A 122 14.09 -5.41 4.47
N PRO A 123 15.14 -6.05 5.03
CA PRO A 123 15.00 -7.32 5.75
C PRO A 123 13.96 -7.29 6.87
N ASP A 124 13.97 -6.25 7.70
CA ASP A 124 13.00 -6.08 8.79
C ASP A 124 11.55 -5.96 8.28
N HIS A 125 11.35 -5.31 7.12
CA HIS A 125 10.04 -5.26 6.48
C HIS A 125 9.62 -6.64 5.99
N LEU A 126 10.50 -7.38 5.31
CA LEU A 126 10.19 -8.70 4.78
C LEU A 126 9.84 -9.70 5.91
N GLU A 127 10.59 -9.67 7.00
CA GLU A 127 10.31 -10.50 8.18
C GLU A 127 8.95 -10.15 8.79
N TYR A 128 8.68 -8.86 8.99
CA TYR A 128 7.42 -8.43 9.57
C TYR A 128 6.22 -8.63 8.63
N ALA A 129 6.41 -8.46 7.32
CA ALA A 129 5.37 -8.68 6.30
C ALA A 129 4.86 -10.13 6.31
N ALA A 130 5.73 -11.11 6.61
CA ALA A 130 5.30 -12.50 6.77
C ALA A 130 4.37 -12.69 7.98
N VAL A 131 4.71 -12.08 9.12
CA VAL A 131 3.86 -12.12 10.34
C VAL A 131 2.53 -11.38 10.10
N PHE A 132 2.60 -10.21 9.47
CA PHE A 132 1.43 -9.38 9.18
C PHE A 132 0.48 -10.08 8.21
N SER A 133 0.99 -10.60 7.10
CA SER A 133 0.19 -11.32 6.09
C SER A 133 -0.46 -12.59 6.63
N ALA A 134 0.18 -13.30 7.56
CA ALA A 134 -0.40 -14.47 8.21
C ALA A 134 -1.67 -14.13 9.03
N SER A 135 -1.80 -12.89 9.48
CA SER A 135 -2.94 -12.40 10.29
C SER A 135 -4.11 -11.87 9.46
N ILE A 136 -3.97 -11.75 8.13
CA ILE A 136 -4.94 -11.07 7.27
C ILE A 136 -5.93 -12.05 6.63
N GLU A 137 -7.23 -11.74 6.70
CA GLU A 137 -8.30 -12.42 5.96
C GLU A 137 -8.54 -11.77 4.59
N LYS A 138 -8.57 -10.43 4.53
CA LYS A 138 -8.76 -9.65 3.31
C LYS A 138 -7.78 -8.48 3.27
N CYS A 139 -7.24 -8.19 2.09
CA CYS A 139 -6.26 -7.11 1.89
C CYS A 139 -6.53 -6.35 0.59
N VAL A 140 -6.44 -5.02 0.66
CA VAL A 140 -6.29 -4.11 -0.48
C VAL A 140 -5.10 -3.22 -0.21
N VAL A 141 -4.20 -3.11 -1.18
CA VAL A 141 -3.01 -2.27 -1.10
C VAL A 141 -3.01 -1.29 -2.26
N LEU A 142 -2.80 -0.01 -1.96
CA LEU A 142 -2.69 1.07 -2.94
C LEU A 142 -1.39 1.83 -2.69
N ASN A 143 -0.58 1.94 -3.74
CA ASN A 143 0.71 2.63 -3.74
C ASN A 143 0.65 3.77 -4.74
N PHE A 144 0.80 5.00 -4.29
CA PHE A 144 0.65 6.15 -5.18
C PHE A 144 1.46 7.37 -4.70
N PRO A 145 2.00 8.17 -5.65
CA PRO A 145 2.50 9.49 -5.33
C PRO A 145 1.32 10.41 -4.94
N THR A 146 1.52 11.29 -3.98
CA THR A 146 0.49 12.23 -3.53
C THR A 146 0.55 13.53 -4.31
N ILE A 147 -0.59 13.94 -4.87
CA ILE A 147 -0.74 15.25 -5.50
C ILE A 147 -1.66 16.10 -4.62
N PRO A 148 -1.12 17.01 -3.80
CA PRO A 148 -1.94 17.83 -2.91
C PRO A 148 -2.76 18.84 -3.71
N LEU A 149 -4.08 18.70 -3.69
CA LEU A 149 -5.00 19.71 -4.24
C LEU A 149 -5.12 20.94 -3.31
N LYS A 150 -4.83 20.77 -2.03
CA LYS A 150 -4.76 21.81 -1.02
C LYS A 150 -3.53 21.58 -0.16
N GLN A 151 -2.73 22.62 0.04
CA GLN A 151 -1.54 22.54 0.88
C GLN A 151 -1.94 22.36 2.36
N PRO A 152 -1.17 21.60 3.15
CA PRO A 152 -1.34 21.54 4.59
C PRO A 152 -1.28 22.95 5.17
N ALA A 153 -2.08 23.22 6.20
CA ALA A 153 -1.91 24.45 6.96
C ALA A 153 -0.47 24.49 7.52
N PRO A 154 0.22 25.64 7.53
CA PRO A 154 1.54 25.74 8.13
C PRO A 154 1.44 25.34 9.60
N ALA A 155 2.39 24.53 10.07
CA ALA A 155 2.47 24.17 11.48
C ALA A 155 2.68 25.44 12.31
N THR A 156 1.74 25.72 13.21
CA THR A 156 1.81 26.77 14.25
C THR A 156 2.76 26.40 15.36
#